data_AF-A0AAD6AUY3-F1
#
_entry.id   AF-A0AAD6AUY3-F1
#
_cell.length_a   1.000
_cell.length_b   1.000
_cell.length_c   1.000
_cell.angle_alpha   90.00
_cell.angle_beta   90.00
_cell.angle_gamma   90.00
#
_symmetry.space_group_name_H-M   'P 1'
#
loop_
_entity.id
_entity.type
_entity.pdbx_description
1 polymer ?
#
loop_
_entity_poly.entity_id
_entity_poly.type
_entity_poly.pdbx_seq_one_letter_code
_entity_poly.pdbx_strand_id
1 'polypeptide(L)'
;SRVEERKREGKETLCALMMDEVSIRKHVEYAAGKFHGYVDLGCGIVDDSLPPAKDALVLMVVAIDDSWKIPVAYFIIDGLIGEERANIIKECLLRLHAIGAR
;
A
#
# COMPACT_ATOMS: atom_id res chain seq x y z
N SER A 1 -8.92 2.35 -17.56
CA SER A 1 -8.47 1.36 -16.56
C SER A 1 -9.27 0.08 -16.78
N ARG A 2 -8.75 -1.08 -16.36
CA ARG A 2 -9.47 -2.37 -16.51
C ARG A 2 -10.87 -2.35 -15.90
N VAL A 3 -11.04 -1.63 -14.79
CA VAL A 3 -12.34 -1.44 -14.13
C VAL A 3 -13.32 -0.69 -15.03
N GLU A 4 -12.88 0.40 -15.68
CA GLU A 4 -13.72 1.18 -16.62
C GLU A 4 -14.03 0.42 -17.92
N GLU A 5 -13.16 -0.50 -18.35
CA GLU A 5 -13.43 -1.40 -19.48
C GLU A 5 -14.54 -2.39 -19.13
N ARG A 6 -14.44 -3.08 -17.99
CA ARG A 6 -15.48 -4.02 -17.53
C ARG A 6 -16.81 -3.33 -17.26
N LYS A 7 -16.78 -2.13 -16.69
CA LYS A 7 -17.98 -1.32 -16.45
C LYS A 7 -18.71 -0.97 -17.74
N ARG A 8 -17.99 -0.68 -18.83
CA ARG A 8 -18.57 -0.47 -20.17
C ARG A 8 -19.23 -1.72 -20.74
N GLU A 9 -18.77 -2.90 -20.34
CA GLU A 9 -19.41 -4.19 -20.66
C GLU A 9 -20.57 -4.55 -19.71
N GLY A 10 -20.93 -3.67 -18.77
CA GLY A 10 -21.96 -3.93 -17.77
C GLY A 10 -21.55 -4.96 -16.70
N LYS A 11 -20.24 -5.22 -16.56
CA LYS A 11 -19.68 -6.16 -15.58
C LYS A 11 -19.06 -5.40 -14.41
N GLU A 12 -19.20 -5.97 -13.22
CA GLU A 12 -18.41 -5.56 -12.06
C GLU A 12 -16.98 -6.10 -12.18
N THR A 13 -16.07 -5.50 -11.40
CA THR A 13 -14.69 -6.00 -11.23
C THR A 13 -14.54 -6.47 -9.79
N LEU A 14 -14.46 -7.78 -9.59
CA LEU A 14 -14.32 -8.39 -8.27
C LEU A 14 -12.84 -8.54 -7.90
N CYS A 15 -12.44 -7.98 -6.76
CA CYS A 15 -11.05 -7.94 -6.33
C CYS A 15 -10.87 -8.41 -4.88
N ALA A 16 -9.72 -9.01 -4.59
CA ALA A 16 -9.22 -9.22 -3.25
C ALA A 16 -8.13 -8.18 -2.93
N LEU A 17 -8.23 -7.56 -1.75
CA LEU A 17 -7.15 -6.77 -1.18
C LEU A 17 -6.27 -7.69 -0.33
N MET A 18 -5.01 -7.85 -0.74
CA MET A 18 -3.99 -8.58 0.00
C MET A 18 -3.02 -7.61 0.66
N MET A 19 -2.58 -7.94 1.87
CA MET A 19 -1.64 -7.16 2.66
C MET A 19 -0.58 -8.11 3.22
N ASP A 20 0.68 -7.71 3.13
CA ASP A 20 1.80 -8.48 3.68
C ASP A 20 2.89 -7.55 4.24
N GLU A 21 3.61 -8.02 5.26
CA GLU A 21 4.75 -7.33 5.86
C GLU A 21 6.04 -8.08 5.49
N VAL A 22 6.92 -7.40 4.76
CA VAL A 22 8.18 -7.96 4.29
C VAL A 22 9.33 -7.37 5.10
N SER A 23 10.08 -8.19 5.83
CA SER A 23 11.23 -7.70 6.58
C SER A 23 12.31 -7.15 5.67
N ILE A 24 12.82 -5.96 6.01
CA ILE A 24 13.90 -5.26 5.34
C ILE A 24 15.09 -5.11 6.28
N ARG A 25 16.28 -4.94 5.71
CA ARG A 25 17.48 -4.68 6.51
C ARG A 25 17.39 -3.28 7.10
N LYS A 26 17.45 -3.18 8.43
CA LYS A 26 17.64 -1.90 9.14
C LYS A 26 18.93 -1.24 8.65
N HIS A 27 18.80 -0.18 7.87
CA HIS A 27 19.93 0.60 7.35
C HIS A 27 19.45 2.00 7.03
N VAL A 28 20.21 3.01 7.46
CA VAL A 28 19.97 4.41 7.11
C VAL A 28 21.11 4.88 6.23
N GLU A 29 20.77 5.48 5.09
CA GLU A 29 21.75 6.03 4.16
C GLU A 29 21.35 7.43 3.71
N TYR A 30 22.35 8.27 3.42
CA TYR A 30 22.12 9.58 2.82
C TYR A 30 22.36 9.48 1.30
N ALA A 31 21.29 9.66 0.53
CA ALA A 31 21.33 9.56 -0.93
C ALA A 31 20.40 10.59 -1.58
N ALA A 32 20.82 11.15 -2.71
CA ALA A 32 20.03 12.14 -3.46
C ALA A 32 19.54 13.33 -2.62
N GLY A 33 20.36 13.79 -1.68
CA GLY A 33 20.07 14.97 -0.86
C GLY A 33 19.11 14.75 0.32
N LYS A 34 18.80 13.50 0.66
CA LYS A 34 17.96 13.15 1.82
C LYS A 34 18.40 11.85 2.49
N PHE A 35 18.02 11.67 3.75
CA PHE A 35 18.16 10.37 4.43
C PHE A 35 17.05 9.41 3.99
N HIS A 36 17.40 8.14 3.86
CA HIS A 36 16.51 7.02 3.55
C HIS A 36 16.71 5.93 4.59
N GLY A 37 15.67 5.12 4.81
CA GLY A 37 15.72 3.98 5.74
C GLY A 37 15.01 4.21 7.08
N TYR A 38 14.48 5.42 7.29
CA TYR A 38 13.55 5.71 8.38
C TYR A 38 12.12 5.28 8.03
N VAL A 39 11.25 5.22 9.04
CA VAL A 39 9.81 5.00 8.83
C VAL A 39 9.24 6.04 7.87
N ASP A 40 8.47 5.58 6.90
CA ASP A 40 7.75 6.41 5.91
C ASP A 40 6.34 5.85 5.69
N LEU A 41 5.35 6.60 6.16
CA LEU A 41 3.93 6.30 6.01
C LEU A 41 3.27 7.03 4.82
N GLY A 42 4.06 7.61 3.92
CA GLY A 42 3.56 8.29 2.72
C GLY A 42 3.00 9.69 2.97
N CYS A 43 3.23 10.27 4.16
CA CYS A 43 2.79 11.61 4.52
C CYS A 43 3.64 12.74 3.88
N GLY A 44 4.72 12.39 3.17
CA GLY A 44 5.65 13.36 2.58
C GLY A 44 6.50 14.12 3.61
N ILE A 45 6.46 13.70 4.87
CA ILE A 45 7.28 14.25 5.95
C ILE A 45 8.58 13.46 5.99
N VAL A 46 9.71 14.16 5.77
CA VAL A 46 11.04 13.60 6.01
C VAL A 46 11.43 13.99 7.42
N ASP A 47 11.51 13.01 8.31
CA ASP A 47 11.83 13.21 9.71
C ASP A 47 12.90 12.20 10.15
N ASP A 48 14.13 12.69 10.27
CA ASP A 48 15.28 11.88 10.68
C ASP A 48 15.25 11.50 12.18
N SER A 49 14.25 11.98 12.93
CA SER A 49 13.99 11.54 14.31
C SER A 49 13.15 10.27 14.40
N LEU A 50 12.56 9.83 13.29
CA LEU A 50 11.82 8.56 13.22
C LEU A 50 12.76 7.36 13.38
N PRO A 51 12.26 6.21 13.86
CA PRO A 51 13.09 5.03 13.98
C PRO A 51 13.48 4.47 12.60
N PRO A 52 14.65 3.80 12.48
CA PRO A 52 14.97 3.02 11.29
C PRO A 52 13.95 1.92 11.07
N ALA A 53 13.41 1.84 9.86
CA ALA A 53 12.39 0.87 9.52
C ALA A 53 12.94 -0.55 9.46
N LYS A 54 12.08 -1.51 9.80
CA LYS A 54 12.41 -2.94 9.87
C LYS A 54 11.60 -3.79 8.89
N ASP A 55 10.43 -3.32 8.49
CA ASP A 55 9.54 -4.01 7.57
C ASP A 55 9.02 -3.04 6.51
N ALA A 56 8.62 -3.59 5.36
CA ALA A 56 7.85 -2.91 4.34
C ALA A 56 6.44 -3.54 4.31
N LEU A 57 5.42 -2.75 4.63
CA LEU A 57 4.02 -3.14 4.47
C LEU A 57 3.62 -2.93 3.01
N VAL A 58 3.16 -3.97 2.32
CA VAL A 58 2.76 -3.92 0.92
C VAL A 58 1.29 -4.31 0.79
N LEU A 59 0.52 -3.49 0.06
CA LEU A 59 -0.87 -3.78 -0.28
C LEU A 59 -0.98 -4.02 -1.78
N MET A 60 -1.57 -5.16 -2.15
CA MET A 60 -1.83 -5.56 -3.52
C MET A 60 -3.31 -5.81 -3.74
N VAL A 61 -3.81 -5.39 -4.90
CA VAL A 61 -5.16 -5.72 -5.37
C VAL A 61 -5.05 -6.78 -6.44
N VAL A 62 -5.82 -7.83 -6.29
CA VAL A 62 -5.83 -8.99 -7.19
C VAL A 62 -7.24 -9.22 -7.67
N ALA A 63 -7.42 -9.24 -9.00
CA ALA A 63 -8.70 -9.59 -9.57
C ALA A 63 -9.01 -11.07 -9.32
N ILE A 64 -10.24 -11.32 -8.90
CA ILE A 64 -10.78 -12.66 -8.72
C ILE A 64 -11.39 -13.15 -10.05
N ASP A 65 -11.93 -12.22 -10.84
CA ASP A 65 -12.65 -12.47 -12.09
C ASP A 65 -11.82 -12.18 -13.36
N ASP A 66 -10.51 -11.97 -13.18
CA ASP A 66 -9.53 -11.71 -14.24
C ASP A 66 -8.11 -12.06 -13.74
N SER A 67 -7.14 -12.16 -14.64
CA SER A 67 -5.77 -12.58 -14.36
C SER A 67 -4.82 -11.39 -14.17
N TRP A 68 -5.08 -10.52 -13.18
CA TRP A 68 -4.14 -9.45 -12.83
C TRP A 68 -4.01 -9.21 -11.34
N LYS A 69 -2.83 -8.71 -10.98
CA LYS A 69 -2.48 -8.21 -9.65
C LYS A 69 -1.65 -6.95 -9.79
N ILE A 70 -1.91 -5.96 -8.94
CA ILE A 70 -1.14 -4.70 -8.92
C ILE A 70 -0.86 -4.28 -7.47
N PRO A 71 0.35 -3.79 -7.16
CA PRO A 71 0.58 -3.08 -5.90
C PRO A 71 -0.17 -1.74 -5.93
N VAL A 72 -0.84 -1.40 -4.83
CA VAL A 72 -1.63 -0.16 -4.71
C VAL A 72 -1.09 0.78 -3.64
N ALA A 73 -0.40 0.26 -2.63
CA ALA A 73 0.26 1.04 -1.60
C ALA A 73 1.46 0.27 -1.02
N TYR A 74 2.45 1.01 -0.53
CA TYR A 74 3.52 0.48 0.30
C TYR A 74 3.87 1.49 1.38
N PHE A 75 4.34 0.98 2.52
CA PHE A 75 4.77 1.79 3.67
C PHE A 75 6.01 1.16 4.29
N ILE A 76 6.94 1.99 4.73
CA ILE A 76 8.20 1.54 5.34
C ILE A 76 8.06 1.76 6.85
N ILE A 77 8.03 0.69 7.64
CA ILE A 77 7.51 0.71 9.02
C ILE A 77 8.47 0.06 10.03
N ASP A 78 8.31 0.41 11.31
CA ASP A 78 8.90 -0.32 12.44
C ASP A 78 7.78 -1.04 13.24
N GLY A 79 6.89 -1.69 12.51
CA GLY A 79 5.61 -2.21 13.02
C GLY A 79 4.49 -1.17 12.99
N LEU A 80 3.26 -1.64 13.15
CA LEU A 80 2.05 -0.82 13.25
C LEU A 80 1.12 -1.41 14.31
N ILE A 81 0.39 -0.55 15.01
CA ILE A 81 -0.67 -1.00 15.90
C ILE A 81 -1.92 -1.40 15.10
N GLY A 82 -2.81 -2.18 15.73
CA GLY A 82 -4.00 -2.72 15.06
C GLY A 82 -4.91 -1.63 14.46
N GLU A 83 -5.01 -0.48 15.13
CA GLU A 83 -5.81 0.65 14.66
C GLU A 83 -5.22 1.30 13.39
N GLU A 84 -3.90 1.51 13.34
CA GLU A 84 -3.21 2.04 12.16
C GLU A 84 -3.41 1.13 10.95
N ARG A 85 -3.25 -0.19 11.15
CA ARG A 85 -3.48 -1.20 10.10
C ARG A 85 -4.92 -1.16 9.60
N ALA A 86 -5.89 -1.09 10.51
CA ALA A 86 -7.31 -1.02 10.15
C ALA A 86 -7.63 0.25 9.34
N ASN A 87 -7.04 1.39 9.71
CA ASN A 87 -7.22 2.66 9.00
C ASN A 87 -6.65 2.60 7.58
N ILE A 88 -5.47 2.02 7.39
CA ILE A 88 -4.86 1.83 6.06
C ILE A 88 -5.76 0.95 5.19
N ILE A 89 -6.21 -0.20 5.71
CA ILE A 89 -7.08 -1.13 4.97
C ILE A 89 -8.39 -0.43 4.58
N LYS A 90 -9.01 0.28 5.53
CA LYS A 90 -10.27 1.00 5.30
C LYS A 90 -10.12 2.06 4.20
N GLU A 91 -9.05 2.85 4.25
CA GLU A 91 -8.78 3.87 3.24
C GLU A 91 -8.55 3.26 1.85
N CYS A 92 -7.81 2.16 1.77
CA CYS A 92 -7.62 1.42 0.52
C CYS A 92 -8.96 0.90 -0.04
N LEU A 93 -9.81 0.30 0.78
CA LEU A 93 -11.13 -0.19 0.36
C LEU A 93 -12.03 0.96 -0.14
N LEU A 94 -12.03 2.11 0.54
CA LEU A 94 -12.80 3.29 0.10
C LEU A 94 -12.34 3.78 -1.27
N ARG A 95 -11.02 3.84 -1.51
CA ARG A 95 -10.47 4.25 -2.81
C ARG A 95 -10.78 3.27 -3.92
N LEU A 96 -10.72 1.96 -3.63
CA LEU A 96 -11.08 0.91 -4.59
C LEU A 96 -12.57 0.96 -4.95
N HIS A 97 -13.42 1.18 -3.95
CA HIS A 97 -14.86 1.35 -4.17
C HIS A 97 -15.15 2.58 -5.04
N ALA A 98 -14.48 3.70 -4.79
CA ALA A 98 -14.65 4.93 -5.55
C ALA A 98 -14.33 4.78 -7.05
N ILE A 99 -13.41 3.86 -7.42
CA ILE A 99 -13.07 3.56 -8.82
C ILE A 99 -13.91 2.42 -9.42
N GLY A 100 -14.86 1.86 -8.67
CA GLY A 100 -15.77 0.81 -9.15
C GLY A 100 -15.24 -0.63 -9.01
N ALA A 101 -14.19 -0.85 -8.23
CA ALA A 101 -13.79 -2.20 -7.83
C ALA A 101 -14.61 -2.65 -6.62
N ARG A 102 -14.98 -3.94 -6.59
CA ARG A 102 -15.81 -4.55 -5.56
C ARG A 102 -15.07 -5.65 -4.81
#